data_AF-A0A922N6T7-F1
#
_entry.id   AF-A0A922N6T7-F1
#
_cell.length_a   1.000
_cell.length_b   1.000
_cell.length_c   1.000
_cell.angle_alpha   90.00
_cell.angle_beta   90.00
_cell.angle_gamma   90.00
#
_symmetry.space_group_name_H-M   'P 1'
#
loop_
_entity.id
_entity.type
_entity.pdbx_description
1 polymer ?
#
loop_
_entity_poly.entity_id
_entity_poly.type
_entity_poly.pdbx_seq_one_letter_code
_entity_poly.pdbx_strand_id
1 'polypeptide(L)'
;MSSHEKLSAAANDRKSRLAQLKSLKRKQEQISDAPEATDSPSTQPQIETSQALTRTEEEEPSVATTYLSGRNYDPTTRNVKLGFDNLPIADPTNTLEYKAEQLALETKAQQEADKAEDKGLDLFKLQPKKPNWDLKRDLEQKMKPLHVQTDNAIAKLVRERVEAQKAIREKQPSDGSNGEEVGMEGSELVEAMHLKEQEEERERKRDEEDEDVS
;
A
#
# COMPACT_ATOMS: atom_id res chain seq x y z
N MET A 1 -34.28 24.97 -18.13
CA MET A 1 -33.50 25.70 -17.10
C MET A 1 -32.99 24.66 -16.13
N SER A 2 -31.70 24.35 -16.23
CA SER A 2 -31.05 23.20 -15.59
C SER A 2 -31.09 23.34 -14.06
N SER A 3 -31.27 22.23 -13.34
CA SER A 3 -31.26 22.21 -11.86
C SER A 3 -29.98 22.83 -11.28
N HIS A 4 -28.86 22.67 -11.99
CA HIS A 4 -27.58 23.24 -11.60
C HIS A 4 -27.55 24.78 -11.65
N GLU A 5 -28.22 25.38 -12.63
CA GLU A 5 -28.35 26.84 -12.74
C GLU A 5 -29.14 27.38 -11.55
N LYS A 6 -30.23 26.71 -11.16
CA LYS A 6 -31.04 27.10 -9.99
C LYS A 6 -30.24 27.03 -8.68
N LEU A 7 -29.45 25.97 -8.49
CA LEU A 7 -28.59 25.84 -7.30
C LEU A 7 -27.47 26.89 -7.29
N SER A 8 -26.87 27.18 -8.45
CA SER A 8 -25.84 28.21 -8.57
C SER A 8 -26.38 29.63 -8.29
N ALA A 9 -27.60 29.92 -8.75
CA ALA A 9 -28.28 31.19 -8.49
C ALA A 9 -28.60 31.35 -6.99
N ALA A 10 -29.11 30.30 -6.34
CA ALA A 10 -29.38 30.31 -4.91
C ALA A 10 -28.09 30.48 -4.06
N ALA A 11 -26.98 29.88 -4.48
CA ALA A 11 -25.69 30.06 -3.81
C ALA A 11 -25.17 31.51 -3.92
N ASN A 12 -25.34 32.14 -5.08
CA ASN A 12 -24.95 33.53 -5.29
C ASN A 12 -25.82 34.51 -4.49
N ASP A 13 -27.13 34.25 -4.37
CA ASP A 13 -28.04 35.05 -3.55
C ASP A 13 -27.73 34.95 -2.04
N ARG A 14 -27.35 33.75 -1.56
CA ARG A 14 -26.87 33.60 -0.17
C ARG A 14 -25.58 34.38 0.07
N LYS A 15 -24.65 34.38 -0.89
CA LYS A 15 -23.39 35.13 -0.79
C LYS A 15 -23.62 36.64 -0.75
N SER A 16 -24.52 37.17 -1.59
CA SER A 16 -24.86 38.60 -1.60
C SER A 16 -25.51 39.02 -0.28
N ARG A 17 -26.45 38.22 0.25
CA ARG A 17 -27.09 38.47 1.54
C ARG A 17 -26.09 38.48 2.69
N LEU A 18 -25.15 37.54 2.72
CA LEU A 18 -24.08 37.51 3.73
C LEU A 18 -23.13 38.70 3.61
N ALA A 19 -22.82 39.16 2.40
CA ALA A 19 -22.00 40.35 2.20
C ALA A 19 -22.68 41.61 2.74
N GLN A 20 -23.99 41.77 2.49
CA GLN A 20 -24.79 42.88 3.05
C GLN A 20 -24.80 42.86 4.58
N LEU A 21 -24.95 41.68 5.19
CA LEU A 21 -24.91 41.52 6.65
C LEU A 21 -23.51 41.80 7.23
N LYS A 22 -22.45 41.44 6.51
CA LYS A 22 -21.06 41.77 6.89
C LYS A 22 -20.79 43.27 6.85
N SER A 23 -21.31 44.02 5.87
CA SER A 23 -21.19 45.48 5.86
C SER A 23 -22.00 46.17 6.96
N LEU A 24 -23.14 45.61 7.34
CA LEU A 24 -23.96 46.13 8.44
C LEU A 24 -23.29 45.99 9.80
N LYS A 25 -22.62 44.86 10.08
CA LYS A 25 -21.88 44.67 11.34
C LYS A 25 -20.73 45.68 11.51
N ARG A 26 -20.01 46.01 10.43
CA ARG A 26 -18.92 47.01 10.47
C ARG A 26 -19.40 48.43 10.74
N LYS A 27 -20.66 48.76 10.41
CA LYS A 27 -21.23 50.09 10.67
C LYS A 27 -21.72 50.26 12.12
N GLN A 28 -21.93 49.17 12.86
CA GLN A 28 -22.30 49.21 14.28
C GLN A 28 -21.12 49.64 15.18
N GLU A 29 -19.87 49.48 14.73
CA GLU A 29 -18.67 49.72 15.55
C GLU A 29 -18.09 51.14 15.42
N GLN A 30 -18.72 52.06 14.68
CA GLN A 30 -18.22 53.44 14.50
C GLN A 30 -18.86 54.50 15.42
N ILE A 31 -19.59 54.10 16.47
CA ILE A 31 -20.10 55.03 17.52
C ILE A 31 -19.50 54.63 18.87
N SER A 32 -18.19 54.79 19.00
CA SER A 32 -17.51 54.93 20.29
C SER A 32 -16.13 55.52 20.04
N ASP A 33 -15.94 56.71 20.57
CA ASP A 33 -14.79 57.61 20.47
C ASP A 33 -13.62 57.09 21.36
N ALA A 34 -12.45 56.76 20.78
CA ALA A 34 -11.09 56.81 21.37
C ALA A 34 -10.00 56.16 20.45
N PRO A 35 -8.73 56.60 20.50
CA PRO A 35 -7.77 56.47 19.39
C PRO A 35 -6.75 55.31 19.46
N GLU A 36 -6.25 54.97 18.27
CA GLU A 36 -4.98 54.31 17.89
C GLU A 36 -4.45 53.12 18.71
N ALA A 37 -4.48 51.94 18.09
CA ALA A 37 -3.37 50.98 18.17
C ALA A 37 -3.28 50.18 16.87
N THR A 38 -2.05 50.10 16.38
CA THR A 38 -1.59 49.47 15.16
C THR A 38 -1.69 47.94 15.19
N ASP A 39 -1.64 47.40 13.97
CA ASP A 39 -1.33 46.02 13.57
C ASP A 39 -2.46 45.00 13.46
N SER A 40 -2.56 44.49 12.23
CA SER A 40 -3.38 43.34 11.86
C SER A 40 -2.76 42.06 12.44
N PRO A 41 -3.57 41.02 12.67
CA PRO A 41 -3.30 39.85 11.85
C PRO A 41 -4.56 39.21 11.26
N SER A 42 -4.35 38.71 10.05
CA SER A 42 -5.24 37.89 9.25
C SER A 42 -5.85 36.72 10.02
N THR A 43 -7.17 36.75 10.26
CA THR A 43 -7.92 35.58 10.72
C THR A 43 -8.15 34.61 9.55
N GLN A 44 -7.26 33.65 9.39
CA GLN A 44 -7.56 32.41 8.66
C GLN A 44 -8.44 31.51 9.55
N PRO A 45 -9.46 30.82 9.02
CA PRO A 45 -10.20 29.83 9.78
C PRO A 45 -9.34 28.57 9.97
N GLN A 46 -8.75 28.42 11.15
CA GLN A 46 -8.17 27.17 11.60
C GLN A 46 -9.32 26.17 11.81
N ILE A 47 -9.35 25.14 10.97
CA ILE A 47 -10.12 23.92 11.21
C ILE A 47 -9.33 23.19 12.28
N GLU A 48 -9.77 23.28 13.54
CA GLU A 48 -9.15 22.55 14.64
C GLU A 48 -9.49 21.06 14.50
N THR A 49 -8.67 20.35 13.72
CA THR A 49 -8.52 18.90 13.87
C THR A 49 -7.72 18.65 15.13
N SER A 50 -8.33 17.93 16.06
CA SER A 50 -7.82 17.41 17.32
C SER A 50 -6.32 17.09 17.30
N GLN A 51 -5.50 18.00 17.83
CA GLN A 51 -4.12 17.72 18.23
C GLN A 51 -4.02 17.87 19.75
N ALA A 52 -4.60 16.90 20.45
CA ALA A 52 -4.41 16.71 21.89
C ALA A 52 -3.58 15.45 22.12
N LEU A 53 -2.39 15.38 21.52
CA LEU A 53 -1.38 14.38 21.86
C LEU A 53 -0.05 15.13 22.02
N THR A 54 0.60 14.91 23.16
CA THR A 54 1.93 15.40 23.55
C THR A 54 2.07 16.92 23.75
N ARG A 55 1.52 17.44 24.85
CA ARG A 55 2.10 18.60 25.54
C ARG A 55 3.00 18.06 26.65
N THR A 56 4.30 18.00 26.36
CA THR A 56 5.38 17.80 27.33
C THR A 56 6.12 19.13 27.39
N GLU A 57 5.57 20.08 28.12
CA GLU A 57 6.30 21.26 28.55
C GLU A 57 6.20 21.27 30.08
N GLU A 58 7.35 21.35 30.72
CA GLU A 58 7.50 21.46 32.17
C GLU A 58 6.81 22.75 32.61
N GLU A 59 5.65 22.63 33.25
CA GLU A 59 4.82 23.77 33.62
C GLU A 59 4.89 24.05 35.11
N GLU A 60 5.36 25.25 35.44
CA GLU A 60 5.12 25.95 36.70
C GLU A 60 3.63 25.83 37.11
N PRO A 61 3.32 25.75 38.42
CA PRO A 61 1.97 25.45 38.88
C PRO A 61 0.96 26.52 38.42
N SER A 62 0.23 26.22 37.34
CA SER A 62 -0.79 27.10 36.82
C SER A 62 -2.01 27.11 37.74
N VAL A 63 -2.70 28.26 37.80
CA VAL A 63 -3.91 28.50 38.61
C VAL A 63 -4.97 27.39 38.40
N ALA A 64 -5.03 26.82 37.19
CA ALA A 64 -5.92 25.72 36.85
C ALA A 64 -5.66 24.45 37.70
N THR A 65 -4.41 24.10 38.00
CA THR A 65 -4.09 22.94 38.85
C THR A 65 -4.53 23.12 40.30
N THR A 66 -4.59 24.38 40.78
CA THR A 66 -5.00 24.71 42.15
C THR A 66 -6.52 24.67 42.32
N TYR A 67 -7.29 25.12 41.31
CA TYR A 67 -8.75 25.24 41.41
C TYR A 67 -9.53 24.16 40.66
N LEU A 68 -8.92 23.48 39.68
CA LEU A 68 -9.51 22.39 38.91
C LEU A 68 -8.72 21.10 39.13
N SER A 69 -8.64 20.65 40.38
CA SER A 69 -8.13 19.32 40.68
C SER A 69 -9.15 18.29 40.17
N GLY A 70 -8.78 17.48 39.17
CA GLY A 70 -9.61 16.35 38.74
C GLY A 70 -9.91 15.45 39.94
N ARG A 71 -11.18 15.26 40.29
CA ARG A 71 -11.58 14.50 41.50
C ARG A 71 -10.95 13.10 41.50
N ASN A 72 -11.04 12.42 40.36
CA ASN A 72 -10.53 11.07 40.14
C ASN A 72 -9.47 10.98 39.05
N TYR A 73 -9.08 12.08 38.40
CA TYR A 73 -8.12 12.08 37.29
C TYR A 73 -6.95 12.99 37.61
N ASP A 74 -5.74 12.45 37.47
CA ASP A 74 -4.52 13.21 37.57
C ASP A 74 -4.04 13.59 36.15
N PRO A 75 -4.02 14.88 35.79
CA PRO A 75 -3.62 15.32 34.46
C PRO A 75 -2.15 15.07 34.15
N THR A 76 -1.29 14.89 35.16
CA THR A 76 0.15 14.66 34.97
C THR A 76 0.43 13.23 34.54
N THR A 77 -0.09 12.27 35.30
CA THR A 77 0.01 10.84 35.01
C THR A 77 -1.01 10.36 33.97
N ARG A 78 -1.97 11.23 33.61
CA ARG A 78 -3.13 10.92 32.75
C ARG A 78 -3.91 9.69 33.22
N ASN A 79 -3.88 9.41 34.52
CA ASN A 79 -4.43 8.20 35.12
C ASN A 79 -5.42 8.53 36.24
N VAL A 80 -6.06 7.49 36.77
CA VAL A 80 -6.98 7.62 37.90
C VAL A 80 -6.16 7.94 39.15
N LYS A 81 -6.50 9.04 39.85
CA LYS A 81 -5.78 9.53 41.05
C LYS A 81 -5.68 8.51 42.18
N LEU A 82 -6.67 7.63 42.29
CA LEU A 82 -6.71 6.53 43.26
C LEU A 82 -6.46 5.16 42.59
N GLY A 83 -5.97 5.16 41.35
CA GLY A 83 -5.65 3.97 40.59
C GLY A 83 -4.30 3.37 41.00
N PHE A 84 -4.06 2.15 40.54
CA PHE A 84 -2.74 1.53 40.61
C PHE A 84 -1.80 2.24 39.62
N ASP A 85 -0.59 2.60 40.07
CA ASP A 85 0.44 3.22 39.22
C ASP A 85 0.75 2.37 37.98
N ASN A 86 0.59 1.05 38.10
CA ASN A 86 0.66 0.11 37.01
C ASN A 86 -0.74 -0.40 36.67
N LEU A 87 -1.09 -0.35 35.39
CA LEU A 87 -2.30 -0.99 34.88
C LEU A 87 -2.26 -2.49 35.22
N PRO A 88 -3.37 -3.13 35.63
CA PRO A 88 -3.43 -4.55 35.95
C PRO A 88 -3.43 -5.41 34.68
N ILE A 89 -2.46 -5.16 33.80
CA ILE A 89 -2.27 -5.87 32.54
C ILE A 89 -1.06 -6.78 32.75
N ALA A 90 -1.28 -8.10 32.70
CA ALA A 90 -0.24 -9.09 32.94
C ALA A 90 0.92 -9.00 31.94
N ASP A 91 0.62 -8.59 30.70
CA ASP A 91 1.62 -8.34 29.65
C ASP A 91 1.24 -7.08 28.85
N PRO A 92 1.95 -5.95 29.01
CA PRO A 92 1.63 -4.71 28.32
C PRO A 92 1.80 -4.81 26.80
N THR A 93 2.58 -5.79 26.31
CA THR A 93 2.89 -5.96 24.89
C THR A 93 1.80 -6.71 24.11
N ASN A 94 0.90 -7.42 24.80
CA ASN A 94 -0.19 -8.16 24.16
C ASN A 94 -1.52 -7.38 24.13
N THR A 95 -1.46 -6.06 24.29
CA THR A 95 -2.65 -5.21 24.19
C THR A 95 -2.95 -4.88 22.71
N LEU A 96 -4.23 -4.71 22.39
CA LEU A 96 -4.63 -4.31 21.02
C LEU A 96 -4.09 -2.92 20.67
N GLU A 97 -4.07 -2.01 21.65
CA GLU A 97 -3.54 -0.66 21.49
C GLU A 97 -2.05 -0.68 21.14
N TYR A 98 -1.25 -1.47 21.87
CA TYR A 98 0.19 -1.60 21.59
C TYR A 98 0.45 -2.20 20.21
N LYS A 99 -0.29 -3.24 19.80
CA LYS A 99 -0.16 -3.81 18.45
C LYS A 99 -0.58 -2.82 17.36
N ALA A 100 -1.65 -2.05 17.60
CA ALA A 100 -2.09 -1.01 16.67
C ALA A 100 -1.03 0.09 16.52
N GLU A 101 -0.41 0.49 17.63
CA GLU A 101 0.71 1.45 17.64
C GLU A 101 1.91 0.91 16.86
N GLN A 102 2.31 -0.33 17.09
CA GLN A 102 3.39 -0.96 16.33
C GLN A 102 3.12 -0.99 14.82
N LEU A 103 1.90 -1.37 14.43
CA LEU A 103 1.49 -1.42 13.03
C LEU A 103 1.46 -0.01 12.40
N ALA A 104 1.05 1.01 13.16
CA ALA A 104 1.10 2.40 12.74
C ALA A 104 2.55 2.89 12.54
N LEU A 105 3.46 2.54 13.46
CA LEU A 105 4.89 2.85 13.35
C LEU A 105 5.52 2.15 12.15
N GLU A 106 5.24 0.86 11.95
CA GLU A 106 5.74 0.09 10.81
C GLU A 106 5.24 0.67 9.48
N THR A 107 3.93 0.96 9.39
CA THR A 107 3.34 1.57 8.18
C THR A 107 3.96 2.94 7.90
N LYS A 108 4.18 3.74 8.94
CA LYS A 108 4.83 5.06 8.79
C LYS A 108 6.27 4.91 8.31
N ALA A 109 7.04 3.98 8.88
CA ALA A 109 8.41 3.70 8.46
C ALA A 109 8.47 3.21 7.00
N GLN A 110 7.57 2.31 6.59
CA GLN A 110 7.45 1.87 5.19
C GLN A 110 7.12 3.03 4.26
N GLN A 111 6.18 3.91 4.64
CA GLN A 111 5.85 5.10 3.85
C GLN A 111 7.02 6.09 3.77
N GLU A 112 7.80 6.25 4.83
CA GLU A 112 9.00 7.10 4.84
C GLU A 112 10.11 6.51 3.97
N ALA A 113 10.31 5.19 4.00
CA ALA A 113 11.23 4.49 3.11
C ALA A 113 10.79 4.63 1.64
N ASP A 114 9.52 4.41 1.32
CA ASP A 114 8.98 4.58 -0.02
C ASP A 114 9.12 6.01 -0.55
N LYS A 115 9.00 7.02 0.33
CA LYS A 115 9.25 8.43 0.01
C LYS A 115 10.74 8.71 -0.19
N ALA A 116 11.59 8.17 0.66
CA ALA A 116 13.04 8.36 0.60
C ALA A 116 13.68 7.70 -0.61
N GLU A 117 13.08 6.61 -1.12
CA GLU A 117 13.54 5.94 -2.34
C GLU A 117 13.29 6.74 -3.63
N ASP A 118 12.79 7.99 -3.55
CA ASP A 118 12.63 8.95 -4.66
C ASP A 118 12.00 8.29 -5.92
N LYS A 119 11.17 7.27 -5.71
CA LYS A 119 10.34 6.67 -6.74
C LYS A 119 9.32 7.74 -7.10
N GLY A 120 9.66 8.54 -8.12
CA GLY A 120 8.80 9.60 -8.63
C GLY A 120 7.34 9.12 -8.67
N LEU A 121 6.44 9.95 -8.16
CA LEU A 121 5.03 9.61 -7.95
C LEU A 121 4.48 8.83 -9.14
N ASP A 122 4.22 7.54 -8.93
CA ASP A 122 3.79 6.66 -10.01
C ASP A 122 2.37 7.03 -10.44
N LEU A 123 2.31 7.81 -11.52
CA LEU A 123 1.10 8.30 -12.15
C LEU A 123 0.11 7.17 -12.47
N PHE A 124 0.57 5.94 -12.68
CA PHE A 124 -0.29 4.78 -12.96
C PHE A 124 -0.94 4.18 -11.70
N LYS A 125 -0.38 4.43 -10.51
CA LYS A 125 -1.00 4.08 -9.23
C LYS A 125 -2.07 5.08 -8.82
N LEU A 126 -1.87 6.36 -9.15
CA LEU A 126 -2.80 7.45 -8.83
C LEU A 126 -3.99 7.56 -9.80
N GLN A 127 -3.88 6.99 -10.99
CA GLN A 127 -4.97 6.95 -11.96
C GLN A 127 -6.18 6.16 -11.43
N PRO A 128 -7.42 6.63 -11.69
CA PRO A 128 -8.62 5.88 -11.37
C PRO A 128 -8.59 4.54 -12.09
N LYS A 129 -8.73 3.44 -11.33
CA LYS A 129 -8.75 2.09 -11.89
C LYS A 129 -10.00 1.86 -12.74
N LYS A 130 -9.92 0.91 -13.66
CA LYS A 130 -11.07 0.49 -14.48
C LYS A 130 -12.23 0.04 -13.58
N PRO A 131 -13.51 0.31 -13.93
CA PRO A 131 -14.65 -0.14 -13.12
C PRO A 131 -14.67 -1.66 -12.83
N ASN A 132 -14.18 -2.48 -13.76
CA ASN A 132 -14.13 -3.94 -13.58
C ASN A 132 -12.83 -4.46 -12.91
N TRP A 133 -11.89 -3.59 -12.52
CA TRP A 133 -10.55 -4.03 -12.13
C TRP A 133 -10.57 -5.03 -10.97
N ASP A 134 -11.52 -4.85 -10.05
CA ASP A 134 -11.74 -5.73 -8.91
C ASP A 134 -12.32 -7.08 -9.35
N LEU A 135 -13.32 -7.07 -10.24
CA LEU A 135 -13.86 -8.29 -10.84
C LEU A 135 -12.77 -9.09 -11.57
N LYS A 136 -11.88 -8.41 -12.29
CA LYS A 136 -10.75 -9.06 -12.95
C LYS A 136 -9.80 -9.69 -11.93
N ARG A 137 -9.48 -8.98 -10.86
CA ARG A 137 -8.58 -9.48 -9.80
C ARG A 137 -9.17 -10.70 -9.09
N ASP A 138 -10.44 -10.65 -8.72
CA ASP A 138 -11.12 -11.74 -8.02
C ASP A 138 -11.29 -12.96 -8.94
N LEU A 139 -11.59 -12.73 -10.22
CA LEU A 139 -11.66 -13.79 -11.22
C LEU A 139 -10.28 -14.42 -11.44
N GLU A 140 -9.23 -13.61 -11.54
CA GLU A 140 -7.85 -14.09 -11.68
C GLU A 140 -7.49 -15.04 -10.54
N GLN A 141 -7.77 -14.66 -9.29
CA GLN A 141 -7.50 -15.51 -8.13
C GLN A 141 -8.24 -16.85 -8.19
N LYS A 142 -9.48 -16.87 -8.69
CA LYS A 142 -10.27 -18.10 -8.86
C LYS A 142 -9.79 -18.94 -10.04
N MET A 143 -9.23 -18.33 -11.08
CA MET A 143 -8.72 -19.04 -12.25
C MET A 143 -7.30 -19.58 -12.07
N LYS A 144 -6.52 -19.09 -11.10
CA LYS A 144 -5.17 -19.63 -10.77
C LYS A 144 -5.06 -21.17 -10.77
N PRO A 145 -5.92 -21.93 -10.04
CA PRO A 145 -5.85 -23.40 -10.07
C PRO A 145 -6.18 -24.00 -11.44
N LEU A 146 -7.07 -23.36 -12.20
CA LEU A 146 -7.44 -23.81 -13.54
C LEU A 146 -6.33 -23.52 -14.55
N HIS A 147 -5.59 -22.42 -14.40
CA HIS A 147 -4.42 -22.11 -15.22
C HIS A 147 -3.35 -23.19 -15.09
N VAL A 148 -3.03 -23.64 -13.87
CA VAL A 148 -2.09 -24.76 -13.66
C VAL A 148 -2.54 -26.04 -14.37
N GLN A 149 -3.82 -26.38 -14.31
CA GLN A 149 -4.36 -27.55 -15.01
C GLN A 149 -4.32 -27.37 -16.53
N THR A 150 -4.57 -26.16 -17.00
CA THR A 150 -4.54 -25.79 -18.42
C THR A 150 -3.11 -25.89 -18.95
N ASP A 151 -2.12 -25.36 -18.23
CA ASP A 151 -0.71 -25.43 -18.59
C ASP A 151 -0.21 -26.87 -18.62
N ASN A 152 -0.62 -27.70 -17.64
CA ASN A 152 -0.34 -29.13 -17.63
C ASN A 152 -1.00 -29.86 -18.82
N ALA A 153 -2.22 -29.51 -19.19
CA ALA A 153 -2.90 -30.08 -20.35
C ALA A 153 -2.21 -29.67 -21.67
N ILE A 154 -1.79 -28.41 -21.79
CA ILE A 154 -1.01 -27.91 -22.92
C ILE A 154 0.32 -28.69 -23.00
N ALA A 155 1.03 -28.86 -21.89
CA ALA A 155 2.27 -29.63 -21.85
C ALA A 155 2.09 -31.08 -22.30
N LYS A 156 0.99 -31.73 -21.89
CA LYS A 156 0.62 -33.09 -22.35
C LYS A 156 0.37 -33.14 -23.86
N LEU A 157 -0.44 -32.21 -24.38
CA LEU A 157 -0.73 -32.14 -25.81
C LEU A 157 0.53 -31.88 -26.65
N VAL A 158 1.41 -31.02 -26.17
CA VAL A 158 2.70 -30.77 -26.82
C VAL A 158 3.56 -32.02 -26.81
N ARG A 159 3.65 -32.72 -25.68
CA ARG A 159 4.39 -33.99 -25.57
C ARG A 159 3.85 -35.04 -26.54
N GLU A 160 2.54 -35.27 -26.55
CA GLU A 160 1.90 -36.21 -27.47
C GLU A 160 2.16 -35.86 -28.93
N ARG A 161 2.12 -34.56 -29.27
CA ARG A 161 2.39 -34.09 -30.63
C ARG A 161 3.84 -34.32 -31.04
N VAL A 162 4.80 -34.05 -30.15
CA VAL A 162 6.22 -34.28 -30.40
C VAL A 162 6.53 -35.77 -30.51
N GLU A 163 5.97 -36.60 -29.63
CA GLU A 163 6.11 -38.06 -29.69
C GLU A 163 5.50 -38.64 -30.98
N ALA A 164 4.33 -38.15 -31.40
CA ALA A 164 3.70 -38.55 -32.66
C ALA A 164 4.56 -38.15 -33.87
N GLN A 165 5.11 -36.94 -33.90
CA GLN A 165 6.03 -36.51 -34.95
C GLN A 165 7.31 -37.36 -34.98
N LYS A 166 7.88 -37.69 -33.81
CA LYS A 166 9.04 -38.59 -33.71
C LYS A 166 8.71 -39.99 -34.23
N ALA A 167 7.58 -40.56 -33.84
CA ALA A 167 7.16 -41.89 -34.30
C ALA A 167 6.86 -41.94 -35.81
N ILE A 168 6.34 -40.86 -36.41
CA ILE A 168 6.17 -40.75 -37.86
C ILE A 168 7.55 -40.71 -38.55
N ARG A 169 8.49 -39.92 -38.02
CA ARG A 169 9.87 -39.83 -38.52
C ARG A 169 10.64 -41.15 -38.36
N GLU A 170 10.35 -41.94 -37.34
CA GLU A 170 10.98 -43.24 -37.11
C GLU A 170 10.38 -44.34 -38.01
N LYS A 171 9.08 -44.26 -38.31
CA LYS A 171 8.38 -45.19 -39.22
C LYS A 171 8.60 -44.89 -40.71
N GLN A 172 9.00 -43.66 -41.06
CA GLN A 172 9.52 -43.34 -42.39
C GLN A 172 11.04 -43.26 -42.33
N PRO A 173 11.79 -44.33 -42.70
CA PRO A 173 13.20 -44.13 -42.99
C PRO A 173 13.28 -43.12 -44.14
N SER A 174 14.10 -42.10 -43.97
CA SER A 174 14.37 -41.09 -44.98
C SER A 174 14.75 -41.75 -46.31
N ASP A 175 13.80 -41.80 -47.25
CA ASP A 175 14.14 -41.86 -48.66
C ASP A 175 14.67 -40.47 -49.01
N GLY A 176 15.98 -40.41 -49.27
CA GLY A 176 16.70 -39.16 -49.45
C GLY A 176 16.21 -38.44 -50.70
N SER A 177 15.32 -37.47 -50.56
CA SER A 177 15.11 -36.45 -51.60
C SER A 177 14.33 -35.26 -51.06
N ASN A 178 15.04 -34.15 -50.93
CA ASN A 178 14.60 -32.76 -51.11
C ASN A 178 13.35 -32.26 -50.38
N GLY A 179 13.54 -31.26 -49.52
CA GLY A 179 12.57 -30.17 -49.35
C GLY A 179 12.37 -29.69 -47.92
N GLU A 180 13.07 -28.59 -47.61
CA GLU A 180 12.75 -27.62 -46.55
C GLU A 180 13.20 -27.96 -45.11
N GLU A 181 14.39 -27.43 -44.82
CA GLU A 181 14.98 -27.10 -43.53
C GLU A 181 13.97 -26.35 -42.63
N VAL A 182 13.22 -27.08 -41.81
CA VAL A 182 12.45 -26.50 -40.70
C VAL A 182 12.85 -27.16 -39.40
N GLY A 183 13.91 -26.62 -38.78
CA GLY A 183 14.14 -26.67 -37.33
C GLY A 183 14.71 -27.96 -36.73
N MET A 184 15.92 -28.36 -37.12
CA MET A 184 16.70 -29.43 -36.45
C MET A 184 17.15 -29.07 -35.02
N GLU A 185 17.05 -27.81 -34.63
CA GLU A 185 17.69 -27.25 -33.42
C GLU A 185 17.09 -27.77 -32.09
N GLY A 186 15.81 -28.15 -32.08
CA GLY A 186 15.13 -28.58 -30.86
C GLY A 186 15.52 -30.00 -30.39
N SER A 187 15.74 -30.93 -31.32
CA SER A 187 16.14 -32.30 -31.00
C SER A 187 17.60 -32.39 -30.56
N GLU A 188 18.49 -31.64 -31.22
CA GLU A 188 19.91 -31.57 -30.84
C GLU A 188 20.10 -30.94 -29.45
N LEU A 189 19.30 -29.93 -29.09
CA LEU A 189 19.40 -29.31 -27.75
C LEU A 189 19.01 -30.30 -26.63
N VAL A 190 17.98 -31.12 -26.87
CA VAL A 190 17.54 -32.15 -25.89
C VAL A 190 18.55 -33.28 -25.79
N GLU A 191 19.17 -33.68 -26.90
CA GLU A 191 20.21 -34.70 -26.90
C GLU A 191 21.52 -34.20 -26.25
N ALA A 192 21.90 -32.94 -26.50
CA ALA A 192 23.01 -32.27 -25.82
C ALA A 192 22.77 -32.12 -24.32
N MET A 193 21.53 -31.84 -23.89
CA MET A 193 21.20 -31.75 -22.46
C MET A 193 21.33 -33.10 -21.75
N HIS A 194 20.83 -34.19 -22.34
CA HIS A 194 20.96 -35.54 -21.76
C HIS A 194 22.42 -36.02 -21.73
N LEU A 195 23.22 -35.67 -22.74
CA LEU A 195 24.66 -35.96 -22.74
C LEU A 195 25.40 -35.21 -21.63
N LYS A 196 25.06 -33.93 -21.43
CA LYS A 196 25.64 -33.09 -20.37
C LYS A 196 25.29 -33.60 -18.97
N GLU A 197 24.03 -33.95 -18.73
CA GLU A 197 23.58 -34.52 -17.46
C GLU A 197 24.32 -35.84 -17.15
N GLN A 198 24.51 -36.69 -18.16
CA GLN A 198 25.24 -37.95 -18.00
C GLN A 198 26.75 -37.77 -17.79
N GLU A 199 27.35 -36.70 -18.33
CA GLU A 199 28.76 -36.36 -18.10
C GLU A 199 28.97 -35.82 -16.68
N GLU A 200 28.08 -34.94 -16.22
CA GLU A 200 28.12 -34.34 -14.88
C GLU A 200 27.94 -35.39 -13.77
N GLU A 201 27.06 -36.39 -13.97
CA GLU A 201 26.95 -37.53 -13.04
C GLU A 201 28.22 -38.39 -13.00
N ARG A 202 28.91 -38.58 -14.13
CA ARG A 202 30.17 -39.33 -14.16
C ARG A 202 31.31 -38.57 -13.49
N GLU A 203 31.35 -37.25 -13.67
CA GLU A 203 32.35 -36.38 -13.03
C GLU A 203 32.14 -36.37 -11.52
N ARG A 204 30.90 -36.19 -11.06
CA ARG A 204 30.57 -36.26 -9.63
C ARG A 204 30.95 -37.59 -8.98
N LYS A 205 30.72 -38.69 -9.69
CA LYS A 205 31.10 -40.02 -9.22
C LYS A 205 32.62 -40.18 -9.14
N ARG A 206 33.37 -39.58 -10.06
CA ARG A 206 34.83 -39.58 -10.04
C ARG A 206 35.37 -38.75 -8.88
N ASP A 207 34.79 -37.59 -8.62
CA ASP A 207 35.17 -36.73 -7.50
C ASP A 207 34.92 -37.42 -6.15
N GLU A 208 33.79 -38.15 -5.99
CA GLU A 208 33.52 -38.98 -4.80
C GLU A 208 34.53 -40.13 -4.65
N GLU A 209 34.94 -40.77 -5.74
CA GLU A 209 35.96 -41.83 -5.73
C GLU A 209 37.38 -41.29 -5.41
N ASP A 210 37.71 -40.05 -5.79
CA ASP A 210 39.00 -39.41 -5.50
C ASP A 210 39.06 -38.84 -4.06
N GLU A 211 37.92 -38.42 -3.47
CA GLU A 211 37.82 -37.99 -2.05
C GLU A 211 37.96 -39.17 -1.06
N ASP A 212 37.48 -40.37 -1.40
CA ASP A 212 37.60 -41.57 -0.53
C ASP A 212 39.02 -42.19 -0.53
N VAL A 213 39.90 -41.75 -1.44
CA VAL A 213 41.27 -42.28 -1.62
C VAL A 213 42.37 -41.35 -1.04
N SER A 214 42.03 -40.13 -0.58
CA SER A 214 42.92 -39.24 0.18
C SER A 214 42.82 -39.40 1.70
#